data_AF-A0A8J7XGB9-F1
#
_entry.id   AF-A0A8J7XGB9-F1
#
_cell.length_a   1.000
_cell.length_b   1.000
_cell.length_c   1.000
_cell.angle_alpha   90.00
_cell.angle_beta   90.00
_cell.angle_gamma   90.00
#
_symmetry.space_group_name_H-M   'P 1'
#
loop_
_entity.id
_entity.type
_entity.pdbx_description
1 polymer ?
#
loop_
_entity_poly.entity_id
_entity_poly.type
_entity_poly.pdbx_seq_one_letter_code
_entity_poly.pdbx_strand_id
1 'polypeptide(L)' 'MEYEIKYRPAYSLLEARLNAGEVVVAEAGAMVYMSPQIQVKTRKREEKSLWKSIKGSLL' A
#
# COMPACT_ATOMS: atom_id res chain seq x y z
N MET A 1 -2.67 -7.69 -14.57
CA MET A 1 -2.48 -8.02 -13.16
C MET A 1 -3.12 -9.38 -12.91
N GLU A 2 -2.36 -10.32 -12.39
CA GLU A 2 -2.85 -11.63 -11.94
C GLU A 2 -2.82 -11.69 -10.42
N TYR A 3 -3.73 -12.44 -9.79
CA TYR A 3 -3.72 -12.62 -8.34
C TYR A 3 -4.25 -13.99 -7.90
N GLU A 4 -3.84 -14.40 -6.71
CA GLU A 4 -4.28 -15.61 -6.03
C GLU A 4 -4.54 -15.31 -4.55
N ILE A 5 -5.63 -15.84 -3.99
CA ILE A 5 -5.90 -15.77 -2.56
C ILE A 5 -5.50 -17.11 -1.92
N LYS A 6 -4.40 -17.10 -1.18
CA LYS A 6 -3.86 -18.27 -0.49
C LYS A 6 -4.45 -18.41 0.92
N TYR A 7 -4.40 -19.63 1.45
CA TYR A 7 -4.77 -19.94 2.85
C TYR A 7 -6.20 -19.53 3.22
N ARG A 8 -7.16 -19.75 2.32
CA ARG A 8 -8.58 -19.58 2.65
C ARG A 8 -9.07 -20.72 3.56
N PRO A 9 -10.05 -20.49 4.46
CA PRO A 9 -10.84 -19.25 4.62
C PRO A 9 -10.29 -18.27 5.68
N ALA A 10 -9.33 -18.67 6.51
CA ALA A 10 -8.81 -17.88 7.63
C ALA A 10 -7.34 -17.55 7.44
N TYR A 11 -6.90 -16.35 7.82
CA TYR A 11 -5.53 -15.85 7.59
C TYR A 11 -5.16 -15.80 6.11
N SER A 12 -6.11 -15.39 5.26
CA SER A 12 -5.90 -15.35 3.82
C SER A 12 -4.83 -14.33 3.43
N LEU A 13 -4.00 -14.71 2.45
CA LEU A 13 -2.95 -13.88 1.89
C LEU A 13 -3.23 -13.64 0.40
N LEU A 14 -3.17 -12.39 -0.04
CA LEU A 14 -3.26 -12.02 -1.44
C LEU A 14 -1.85 -12.02 -2.05
N GLU A 15 -1.59 -12.93 -2.99
CA GLU A 15 -0.39 -12.88 -3.83
C GLU A 15 -0.77 -12.27 -5.17
N ALA A 16 -0.14 -11.15 -5.54
CA ALA A 16 -0.39 -10.46 -6.78
C ALA A 16 0.87 -10.43 -7.66
N ARG A 17 0.69 -10.68 -8.95
CA ARG A 17 1.72 -10.53 -9.98
C ARG A 17 1.43 -9.29 -10.80
N LEU A 18 2.37 -8.36 -10.76
CA LEU A 18 2.33 -7.11 -11.51
C LEU A 18 3.19 -7.24 -12.76
N ASN A 19 2.61 -6.96 -13.92
CA ASN A 19 3.38 -6.72 -15.13
C ASN A 19 4.05 -5.33 -15.07
N ALA A 20 4.99 -5.08 -15.97
CA ALA A 20 5.66 -3.78 -16.05
C ALA A 20 4.65 -2.64 -16.20
N GLY A 21 4.75 -1.64 -15.33
CA GLY A 21 3.85 -0.48 -15.30
C GLY A 21 2.56 -0.67 -14.48
N GLU A 22 2.25 -1.89 -14.04
CA GLU A 22 1.11 -2.13 -13.16
C GLU A 22 1.42 -1.72 -11.72
N VAL A 23 0.38 -1.24 -11.01
CA VAL A 23 0.50 -0.72 -9.65
C VAL A 23 -0.67 -1.23 -8.82
N VAL A 24 -0.39 -1.63 -7.58
CA VAL A 24 -1.41 -1.92 -6.57
C VAL A 24 -1.28 -0.94 -5.41
N VAL A 25 -2.42 -0.48 -4.91
CA VAL A 25 -2.50 0.31 -3.68
C VAL A 25 -3.06 -0.58 -2.59
N ALA A 26 -2.39 -0.63 -1.45
CA ALA A 26 -2.81 -1.40 -0.29
C ALA A 26 -2.75 -0.53 0.97
N GLU A 27 -3.39 -1.00 2.04
CA GLU A 27 -3.29 -0.35 3.34
C GLU A 27 -1.85 -0.40 3.89
N ALA A 28 -1.50 0.60 4.69
CA ALA A 28 -0.19 0.63 5.34
C ALA A 28 -0.02 -0.60 6.23
N GLY A 29 1.10 -1.32 6.06
CA GLY A 29 1.37 -2.55 6.81
C GLY A 29 0.76 -3.82 6.22
N ALA A 30 -0.01 -3.75 5.13
CA ALA A 30 -0.60 -4.94 4.50
C ALA A 30 0.42 -5.78 3.70
N MET A 31 1.59 -5.24 3.38
CA MET A 31 2.63 -5.94 2.60
C MET A 31 3.37 -6.95 3.48
N VAL A 32 3.31 -8.24 3.10
CA VAL A 32 3.99 -9.32 3.81
C VAL A 32 5.39 -9.58 3.24
N TYR A 33 5.50 -9.69 1.91
CA TYR A 33 6.76 -9.85 1.19
C TYR A 33 6.62 -9.32 -0.25
N MET A 34 7.75 -9.17 -0.94
CA MET A 34 7.80 -8.74 -2.35
C MET A 34 9.06 -9.27 -3.04
N SER A 35 9.05 -9.31 -4.38
CA SER A 35 10.27 -9.54 -5.16
C SER A 35 11.14 -8.27 -5.23
N PRO A 36 12.46 -8.38 -5.49
CA PRO A 36 13.38 -7.23 -5.48
C PRO A 36 13.05 -6.12 -6.49
N GLN A 37 12.29 -6.41 -7.55
CA GLN A 37 11.95 -5.46 -8.60
C GLN A 37 10.75 -4.56 -8.24
N ILE A 38 10.03 -4.88 -7.16
CA ILE A 38 8.87 -4.08 -6.72
C ILE A 38 9.36 -2.83 -6.00
N GLN A 39 8.85 -1.68 -6.43
CA GLN A 39 9.09 -0.41 -5.75
C GLN A 39 7.89 -0.05 -4.87
N VAL A 40 8.16 0.25 -3.60
CA VAL A 40 7.14 0.70 -2.64
C VAL A 40 7.18 2.22 -2.51
N LYS A 41 6.03 2.86 -2.66
CA LYS A 41 5.86 4.30 -2.43
C LYS A 41 4.83 4.50 -1.34
N THR A 42 5.22 5.12 -0.24
CA THR A 42 4.28 5.57 0.79
C THR A 42 3.80 6.97 0.45
N ARG A 43 2.49 7.20 0.53
CA ARG A 43 1.93 8.54 0.45
C ARG A 43 0.95 8.73 1.59
N LYS A 44 1.03 9.86 2.28
CA LYS A 44 -0.07 10.32 3.13
C LYS A 44 -1.19 10.75 2.20
N ARG A 45 -2.43 10.35 2.50
CA ARG A 45 -3.63 10.76 1.76
C ARG A 45 -3.76 12.28 1.67
N GLU A 46 -3.11 13.00 2.58
CA GLU A 46 -3.17 14.45 2.65
C GLU A 46 -1.91 15.14 2.12
N GLU A 47 -1.70 15.17 0.80
CA GLU A 47 -0.68 16.06 0.19
C GLU A 47 -0.95 17.56 0.51
N LYS A 48 -2.16 17.92 0.97
CA LYS A 48 -2.53 19.28 1.39
C LYS A 48 -2.46 19.54 2.91
N SER A 49 -2.06 18.58 3.75
CA SER A 49 -2.22 18.70 5.22
C SER A 49 -1.04 19.25 6.00
N LEU A 50 0.14 19.47 5.41
CA LEU A 50 1.23 20.11 6.17
C LEU A 50 0.79 21.46 6.76
N TRP A 51 0.11 22.28 5.96
CA TRP A 51 -0.49 23.53 6.41
C TRP A 51 -1.63 23.35 7.42
N LYS A 52 -2.38 22.25 7.34
CA LYS A 52 -3.50 21.93 8.23
C LYS A 52 -3.02 21.42 9.59
N SER A 53 -1.97 20.59 9.59
CA SER A 53 -1.29 20.07 10.79
C SER A 53 -0.58 21.18 11.54
N ILE A 54 0.09 22.12 10.84
CA ILE A 54 0.71 23.29 11.48
C ILE A 54 -0.36 24.20 12.10
N LYS A 55 -1.46 24.50 11.40
CA LYS A 55 -2.57 25.29 11.96
C LYS A 55 -3.23 24.63 13.17
N GLY A 56 -3.40 23.31 13.14
CA GLY A 56 -3.95 22.55 14.26
C GLY A 56 -3.02 22.42 15.47
N SER A 57 -1.72 22.73 15.33
CA SER A 57 -0.75 22.72 16.45
C SER A 57 -0.59 24.09 17.11
N LEU A 58 -1.07 25.16 16.47
CA LEU A 58 -0.97 26.54 16.96
C LEU A 58 -2.29 27.08 17.53
N LEU A 59 -3.38 26.33 17.39
CA LEU A 59 -4.66 26.53 18.07
C LEU A 59 -4.75 25.58 19.26
#